data_AF-A0A5E7ZS09-F1
#
_entry.id   AF-A0A5E7ZS09-F1
#
_cell.length_a   1.000
_cell.length_b   1.000
_cell.length_c   1.000
_cell.angle_alpha   90.00
_cell.angle_beta   90.00
_cell.angle_gamma   90.00
#
_symmetry.space_group_name_H-M   'P 1'
#
loop_
_entity.id
_entity.type
_entity.pdbx_description
1 polymer ?
#
loop_
_entity_poly.entity_id
_entity_poly.type
_entity_poly.pdbx_seq_one_letter_code
_entity_poly.pdbx_strand_id
1 'polypeptide(L)' 'MKAETLKLGLIERVMQVQKKSTLERMDQLITQAEMETRTQESLEAISKGDTLSLDEFSQKNKEWAKENYRK' A
#
# COMPACT_ATOMS: atom_id res chain seq x y z
N MET A 1 2.33 6.19 -21.48
CA MET A 1 1.67 4.87 -21.31
C MET A 1 0.63 4.99 -20.20
N LYS A 2 -0.57 4.43 -20.37
CA LYS A 2 -1.54 4.34 -19.27
C LYS A 2 -1.06 3.30 -18.25
N ALA A 3 -1.32 3.53 -16.97
CA ALA A 3 -0.88 2.63 -15.88
C ALA A 3 -1.36 1.19 -16.08
N GLU A 4 -2.56 1.01 -16.62
CA GLU A 4 -3.12 -0.31 -16.93
C GLU A 4 -2.30 -1.07 -17.99
N THR A 5 -1.84 -0.38 -19.04
CA THR A 5 -0.98 -0.98 -20.07
C THR A 5 0.35 -1.46 -19.48
N LEU A 6 0.92 -0.70 -18.55
CA LEU A 6 2.16 -1.09 -17.87
C LEU A 6 1.94 -2.31 -16.96
N LYS A 7 0.81 -2.34 -16.23
CA LYS A 7 0.45 -3.47 -15.36
C LYS A 7 0.31 -4.76 -16.16
N LEU A 8 -0.42 -4.73 -17.29
CA LEU A 8 -0.60 -5.90 -18.16
C LEU A 8 0.75 -6.42 -18.67
N GLY A 9 1.62 -5.53 -19.18
CA GLY A 9 2.94 -5.93 -19.66
C GLY A 9 3.91 -6.42 -18.56
N LEU A 10 3.69 -6.05 -17.29
CA LEU A 10 4.41 -6.63 -16.17
C LEU A 10 3.92 -8.04 -15.85
N ILE A 11 2.60 -8.25 -15.80
CA ILE A 11 1.99 -9.56 -15.54
C ILE A 11 2.45 -10.58 -16.58
N GLU A 12 2.37 -10.23 -17.87
CA GLU A 12 2.81 -11.12 -18.96
C GLU A 12 4.28 -11.55 -18.81
N ARG A 13 5.17 -10.63 -18.45
CA ARG A 13 6.60 -10.93 -18.23
C ARG A 13 6.82 -11.79 -16.99
N VAL A 14 6.12 -11.51 -15.89
CA VAL A 14 6.23 -12.30 -14.65
C VAL A 14 5.72 -13.74 -14.88
N MET A 15 4.65 -13.92 -15.65
CA MET A 15 4.13 -15.26 -15.99
C MET A 15 5.12 -16.13 -16.77
N GLN A 16 6.04 -15.52 -17.51
CA GLN A 16 7.08 -16.24 -18.26
C GLN A 16 8.28 -16.66 -17.39
N VAL A 17 8.39 -16.16 -16.16
CA VAL A 17 9.50 -16.48 -15.25
C VAL A 17 9.32 -17.88 -14.67
N GLN A 18 10.27 -18.77 -14.94
CA GLN A 18 10.23 -20.15 -14.46
C GLN A 18 10.93 -20.37 -13.11
N LYS A 19 11.88 -19.49 -12.76
CA LYS A 19 12.67 -19.65 -11.53
C LYS A 19 11.94 -19.05 -10.34
N LYS A 20 11.65 -19.89 -9.33
CA LYS A 20 10.99 -19.47 -8.08
C LYS A 20 11.73 -18.31 -7.39
N SER A 21 13.05 -18.39 -7.29
CA SER A 21 13.85 -17.35 -6.62
C SER A 21 13.77 -16.00 -7.32
N THR A 22 13.56 -15.99 -8.64
CA THR A 22 13.32 -14.76 -9.40
C THR A 22 11.95 -14.17 -9.06
N LEU A 23 10.91 -15.02 -8.96
CA LEU A 23 9.56 -14.59 -8.56
C LEU A 23 9.56 -14.02 -7.12
N GLU A 24 10.21 -14.70 -6.17
CA GLU A 24 10.34 -14.25 -4.78
C GLU A 24 11.04 -12.88 -4.71
N ARG A 25 12.09 -12.68 -5.49
CA ARG A 25 12.78 -11.39 -5.55
C ARG A 25 11.92 -10.29 -6.19
N MET A 26 11.14 -10.62 -7.21
CA MET A 26 10.22 -9.66 -7.84
C MET A 26 9.12 -9.22 -6.88
N ASP A 27 8.54 -10.16 -6.12
CA ASP A 27 7.53 -9.87 -5.10
C ASP A 27 8.06 -8.93 -4.01
N GLN A 28 9.28 -9.18 -3.53
CA GLN A 28 9.97 -8.30 -2.58
C GLN A 28 10.16 -6.88 -3.13
N LEU A 29 10.60 -6.75 -4.39
CA LEU A 29 10.83 -5.45 -5.01
C LEU A 29 9.54 -4.66 -5.22
N ILE A 30 8.45 -5.32 -5.61
CA ILE A 30 7.13 -4.70 -5.76
C ILE A 30 6.64 -4.20 -4.39
N THR A 31 6.73 -5.05 -3.37
CA THR A 31 6.35 -4.70 -2.00
C THR A 31 7.18 -3.53 -1.47
N GLN A 32 8.49 -3.54 -1.71
CA GLN A 32 9.38 -2.46 -1.29
C GLN A 32 9.01 -1.12 -1.93
N ALA A 33 8.77 -1.09 -3.24
CA ALA A 33 8.41 0.16 -3.94
C ALA A 33 7.10 0.78 -3.40
N GLU A 34 6.11 -0.05 -3.08
CA GLU A 34 4.85 0.39 -2.47
C GLU A 34 5.10 0.94 -1.05
N MET A 35 5.90 0.25 -0.24
CA MET A 35 6.23 0.69 1.12
C MET A 35 7.05 1.98 1.14
N GLU A 36 7.95 2.18 0.19
CA GLU A 36 8.71 3.43 0.03
C GLU A 36 7.78 4.60 -0.30
N THR A 37 6.82 4.39 -1.20
CA THR A 37 5.79 5.40 -1.53
C THR A 37 4.96 5.78 -0.30
N ARG A 38 4.45 4.78 0.43
CA ARG A 38 3.69 5.01 1.69
C ARG A 38 4.52 5.71 2.76
N THR A 39 5.82 5.40 2.82
CA THR A 39 6.74 6.06 3.75
C THR A 39 6.85 7.54 3.40
N GLN A 40 7.01 7.87 2.12
CA GLN A 40 7.07 9.26 1.67
C GLN A 40 5.77 10.02 1.98
N GLU A 41 4.62 9.42 1.69
CA GLU A 41 3.30 9.97 2.05
C GLU A 41 3.17 10.22 3.56
N SER A 42 3.64 9.26 4.37
CA SER A 42 3.63 9.38 5.83
C SER A 42 4.54 10.51 6.32
N LEU A 43 5.74 10.64 5.75
CA LEU A 43 6.67 11.72 6.08
C LEU A 43 6.08 13.09 5.73
N GLU A 44 5.38 13.21 4.60
CA GLU A 44 4.69 14.44 4.23
C GLU A 44 3.54 14.78 5.19
N ALA A 45 2.73 13.80 5.58
CA ALA A 45 1.65 13.99 6.56
C ALA A 45 2.22 14.45 7.92
N ILE A 46 3.30 13.83 8.38
CA ILE A 46 4.01 14.24 9.60
C ILE A 46 4.49 15.69 9.49
N SER A 47 5.14 16.04 8.37
CA SER A 47 5.66 17.40 8.13
C SER A 47 4.56 18.46 8.15
N LYS A 48 3.37 18.13 7.61
CA LYS A 48 2.20 19.02 7.59
C LYS A 48 1.43 19.07 8.90
N GLY A 49 1.78 18.21 9.87
CA GLY A 49 1.01 18.05 11.10
C GLY A 49 -0.31 17.31 10.90
N ASP A 50 -0.51 16.67 9.74
CA ASP A 50 -1.66 15.82 9.39
C ASP A 50 -1.54 14.46 10.09
N THR A 51 -1.36 14.50 11.41
CA THR A 51 -1.19 13.35 12.29
C THR A 51 -2.26 13.39 13.37
N LEU A 52 -2.58 12.23 13.93
CA LEU A 52 -3.55 12.09 15.00
C LEU A 52 -2.88 11.48 16.22
N SER A 53 -3.31 11.89 17.40
CA SER A 53 -2.96 11.19 18.62
C SER A 53 -3.59 9.79 18.64
N LEU A 54 -3.04 8.91 19.48
CA LEU A 54 -3.57 7.56 19.66
C LEU A 54 -5.02 7.56 20.19
N ASP A 55 -5.35 8.54 21.03
CA ASP A 55 -6.69 8.69 21.59
C ASP A 55 -7.70 9.09 20.51
N GLU A 56 -7.35 10.08 19.67
CA GLU A 56 -8.17 10.49 18.52
C GLU A 56 -8.36 9.35 17.52
N PHE A 57 -7.29 8.59 17.24
CA PHE A 57 -7.38 7.41 16.39
C PHE A 57 -8.31 6.34 16.97
N SER A 58 -8.19 6.04 18.26
CA SER A 58 -9.06 5.07 18.95
C SER A 58 -10.52 5.49 18.91
N GLN A 59 -10.81 6.77 19.14
CA GLN A 59 -12.16 7.30 19.12
C GLN A 59 -12.76 7.23 17.71
N LYS A 60 -12.04 7.71 16.69
CA LYS A 60 -12.50 7.68 15.29
C LYS A 60 -12.79 6.26 14.81
N ASN A 61 -11.94 5.29 15.18
CA ASN A 61 -12.19 3.88 14.84
C ASN A 61 -13.44 3.31 15.52
N LYS A 62 -13.70 3.67 16.78
CA LYS A 62 -14.93 3.26 17.48
C LYS A 62 -16.17 3.87 16.83
N GLU A 63 -16.10 5.12 16.39
CA GLU A 63 -17.19 5.80 15.70
C GLU A 63 -17.46 5.17 14.33
N TRP A 64 -16.42 5.01 13.51
CA TRP A 64 -16.51 4.32 12.22
C TRP A 64 -17.08 2.90 12.36
N ALA A 65 -16.62 2.14 13.36
CA ALA A 65 -17.13 0.80 13.60
C ALA A 65 -18.62 0.79 14.00
N LYS A 66 -19.09 1.78 14.77
CA LYS A 66 -20.52 1.93 15.10
C LYS A 66 -21.35 2.26 13.86
N GLU A 67 -20.83 3.05 12.93
CA GLU A 67 -21.55 3.42 11.70
C GLU A 67 -21.64 2.26 10.71
N ASN A 68 -20.59 1.44 10.63
CA ASN A 68 -20.49 0.37 9.62
C ASN A 68 -20.92 -1.01 10.13
N TYR A 69 -20.99 -1.22 11.45
CA TYR A 69 -21.33 -2.51 12.05
C TYR A 69 -22.46 -2.46 13.09
N ARG A 70 -23.21 -1.34 13.20
CA ARG A 70 -24.48 -1.37 13.93
C ARG A 70 -25.47 -2.27 13.19
N LYS A 71 -25.85 -3.37 13.84
CA LYS A 71 -27.13 -4.05 13.57
C LYS A 71 -28.29 -3.16 13.95
#